data_AF-A0A2S4XGY8-F1
#
_entry.id   AF-A0A2S4XGY8-F1
#
_cell.length_a   1.000
_cell.length_b   1.000
_cell.length_c   1.000
_cell.angle_alpha   90.00
_cell.angle_beta   90.00
_cell.angle_gamma   90.00
#
_symmetry.space_group_name_H-M   'P 1'
#
loop_
_entity.id
_entity.type
_entity.pdbx_description
1 polymer ?
#
loop_
_entity_poly.entity_id
_entity_poly.type
_entity_poly.pdbx_seq_one_letter_code
_entity_poly.pdbx_strand_id
1 'polypeptide(L)' 'MRDAAGRSVGRLEYQLCHECRRGWIANIAVAEHWRGSGLAREALHRALAPAAAYRWYTSRQTADGRRFFAAMA' A
#
# COMPACT_ATOMS: atom_id res chain seq x y z
N MET A 1 4.29 0.81 -8.80
CA MET A 1 5.69 0.78 -8.32
C MET A 1 6.54 0.34 -9.49
N ARG A 2 7.63 1.04 -9.81
CA ARG A 2 8.46 0.73 -10.98
C ARG A 2 9.94 0.66 -10.62
N ASP A 3 10.71 -0.16 -11.31
CA ASP A 3 12.18 -0.19 -11.19
C ASP A 3 12.83 0.94 -12.01
N ALA A 4 14.17 0.98 -12.01
CA ALA A 4 14.95 1.97 -12.76
C ALA A 4 14.74 1.87 -14.29
N ALA A 5 14.37 0.71 -14.81
CA ALA A 5 14.04 0.50 -16.22
C ALA A 5 12.55 0.80 -16.52
N GLY A 6 11.78 1.29 -15.54
CA GLY A 6 10.37 1.61 -15.68
C GLY A 6 9.43 0.40 -15.66
N ARG A 7 9.92 -0.82 -15.39
CA ARG A 7 9.11 -2.04 -15.34
C ARG A 7 8.29 -2.07 -14.05
N SER A 8 7.06 -2.57 -14.12
CA SER A 8 6.20 -2.67 -12.93
C SER A 8 6.72 -3.75 -11.99
N VAL A 9 7.15 -3.36 -10.79
CA VAL A 9 7.62 -4.27 -9.73
C VAL A 9 6.56 -4.53 -8.65
N GLY A 10 5.47 -3.78 -8.71
CA GLY A 10 4.39 -3.89 -7.74
C GLY A 10 3.28 -2.88 -8.02
N ARG A 11 2.16 -3.08 -7.34
CA ARG A 11 0.96 -2.27 -7.49
C ARG A 11 0.40 -1.91 -6.12
N LEU A 12 -0.05 -0.66 -6.02
CA LEU A 12 -0.85 -0.15 -4.92
C LEU A 12 -2.08 0.50 -5.53
N GLU A 13 -3.26 -0.01 -5.19
CA GLU A 13 -4.56 0.53 -5.61
C GLU A 13 -5.26 1.04 -4.36
N TYR A 14 -5.61 2.32 -4.38
CA TYR A 14 -6.27 2.98 -3.27
C TYR A 14 -7.25 4.04 -3.76
N GLN A 15 -8.18 4.41 -2.90
CA GLN A 15 -9.15 5.47 -3.13
C GLN A 15 -9.17 6.41 -1.93
N LEU A 16 -9.40 7.69 -2.21
CA LEU A 16 -9.57 8.72 -1.19
C LEU A 16 -10.98 9.32 -1.33
N CYS A 17 -11.65 9.47 -0.19
CA CYS A 17 -12.82 10.32 -0.09
C CYS A 17 -12.44 11.53 0.77
N HIS A 18 -12.30 12.69 0.13
CA HIS A 18 -11.90 13.92 0.81
C HIS A 18 -13.00 14.45 1.72
N GLU A 19 -14.28 14.34 1.33
CA GLU A 19 -15.43 14.75 2.13
C GLU A 19 -15.51 13.98 3.46
N CYS A 20 -15.35 12.65 3.41
CA CYS A 20 -15.42 11.80 4.59
C CYS A 20 -14.08 11.72 5.35
N ARG A 21 -12.99 12.23 4.78
CA ARG A 21 -11.61 12.04 5.23
C ARG A 21 -11.25 10.57 5.46
N ARG A 22 -11.56 9.72 4.47
CA ARG A 22 -11.30 8.28 4.52
C ARG A 22 -10.44 7.83 3.35
N GLY A 23 -9.53 6.90 3.62
CA GLY A 23 -8.72 6.22 2.62
C GLY A 23 -9.05 4.72 2.60
N TRP A 24 -9.11 4.14 1.41
CA TRP A 24 -9.35 2.71 1.21
C TRP A 24 -8.22 2.10 0.39
N ILE A 25 -7.55 1.09 0.94
CA ILE A 25 -6.53 0.31 0.20
C ILE A 25 -7.23 -0.94 -0.34
N ALA A 26 -7.39 -0.99 -1.66
CA ALA A 26 -8.03 -2.10 -2.35
C ALA A 26 -7.05 -3.26 -2.58
N ASN A 27 -5.81 -2.93 -2.96
CA ASN A 27 -4.78 -3.90 -3.31
C ASN A 27 -3.38 -3.35 -3.04
N ILE A 28 -2.52 -4.19 -2.48
CA ILE A 28 -1.08 -3.96 -2.44
C ILE A 28 -0.36 -5.27 -2.75
N ALA A 29 0.45 -5.25 -3.82
CA ALA A 29 1.17 -6.41 -4.28
C ALA A 29 2.57 -6.02 -4.76
N VAL A 30 3.55 -6.85 -4.44
CA VAL A 30 4.93 -6.74 -4.92
C VAL A 30 5.30 -8.06 -5.57
N ALA A 31 5.92 -7.98 -6.75
CA ALA A 31 6.40 -9.14 -7.47
C ALA A 31 7.38 -9.94 -6.59
N GLU A 32 7.33 -11.26 -6.68
CA GLU A 32 7.96 -12.16 -5.69
C GLU A 32 9.46 -11.88 -5.47
N HIS A 33 10.21 -11.71 -6.56
CA HIS A 33 11.64 -11.40 -6.56
C HIS A 33 11.99 -10.03 -5.95
N TRP A 34 11.00 -9.17 -5.70
CA TRP A 34 11.16 -7.87 -5.03
C TRP A 34 10.61 -7.86 -3.60
N ARG A 35 10.05 -8.95 -3.10
CA ARG A 35 9.54 -9.00 -1.72
C ARG A 35 10.68 -8.88 -0.71
N GLY A 36 10.38 -8.39 0.50
CA GLY A 36 11.38 -8.17 1.55
C GLY A 36 12.24 -6.90 1.39
N SER A 37 12.19 -6.23 0.23
CA SER A 37 12.96 -5.00 -0.05
C SER A 37 12.36 -3.71 0.52
N GLY A 38 11.22 -3.78 1.20
CA GLY A 38 10.54 -2.60 1.77
C GLY A 38 9.66 -1.80 0.78
N LEU A 39 9.60 -2.18 -0.50
CA LEU A 39 8.83 -1.44 -1.54
C LEU A 39 7.36 -1.20 -1.19
N ALA A 40 6.68 -2.21 -0.62
CA ALA A 40 5.28 -2.09 -0.21
C ALA A 40 5.10 -1.02 0.89
N ARG A 41 6.02 -1.00 1.87
CA ARG A 41 6.03 -0.03 2.96
C ARG A 41 6.28 1.38 2.44
N GLU A 42 7.30 1.55 1.60
CA GLU A 42 7.63 2.84 1.00
C GLU A 42 6.48 3.38 0.14
N ALA A 43 5.86 2.54 -0.68
CA ALA A 43 4.73 2.92 -1.51
C ALA A 43 3.53 3.36 -0.68
N LEU A 44 3.23 2.67 0.43
CA LEU A 44 2.19 3.09 1.36
C LEU A 44 2.52 4.43 2.01
N HIS A 45 3.71 4.60 2.59
CA HIS A 45 4.06 5.87 3.23
C HIS A 45 3.93 7.06 2.27
N ARG A 46 4.36 6.91 1.02
CA ARG A 46 4.20 7.95 -0.01
C ARG A 46 2.75 8.22 -0.37
N ALA A 47 1.95 7.17 -0.58
CA ALA A 47 0.54 7.32 -0.94
C ALA A 47 -0.30 7.89 0.20
N LEU A 48 0.03 7.54 1.45
CA LEU A 48 -0.71 7.93 2.64
C LEU A 48 -0.31 9.33 3.14
N ALA A 49 0.92 9.80 2.86
CA ALA A 49 1.43 11.07 3.38
C ALA A 49 0.51 12.29 3.13
N PRO A 50 -0.06 12.51 1.93
CA PRO A 50 -0.99 13.62 1.70
C PRO A 50 -2.29 13.52 2.51
N ALA A 51 -2.63 12.32 2.98
CA ALA A 51 -3.85 12.01 3.72
C ALA A 51 -3.50 11.37 5.09
N ALA A 52 -2.42 11.84 5.72
CA ALA A 52 -1.93 11.30 7.00
C ALA A 52 -2.98 11.40 8.12
N ALA A 53 -3.84 12.41 8.06
CA ALA A 53 -4.91 12.63 9.03
C ALA A 53 -6.25 11.96 8.62
N TYR A 54 -6.24 11.05 7.64
CA TYR A 54 -7.45 10.33 7.21
C TYR A 54 -7.56 9.02 7.97
N ARG A 55 -8.78 8.52 8.12
CA ARG A 55 -8.99 7.17 8.62
C ARG A 55 -8.82 6.16 7.48
N TRP A 56 -7.91 5.21 7.66
CA TRP A 56 -7.57 4.22 6.64
C TRP A 56 -8.23 2.88 6.91
N TYR A 57 -8.64 2.24 5.82
CA TYR A 57 -9.27 0.94 5.81
C TYR A 57 -8.66 0.08 4.71
N THR A 58 -8.75 -1.22 4.87
CA THR A 58 -8.31 -2.19 3.86
C THR A 58 -9.47 -3.09 3.49
N SER A 59 -9.46 -3.60 2.26
CA SER A 59 -10.27 -4.74 1.86
C SER A 59 -9.93 -6.00 2.68
N ARG A 60 -10.70 -7.09 2.48
CA ARG A 60 -10.42 -8.36 3.13
C ARG A 60 -8.98 -8.79 2.80
N GLN A 61 -8.15 -8.88 3.82
CA GLN A 61 -6.73 -9.14 3.68
C GLN A 61 -6.45 -10.64 3.51
N THR A 62 -5.51 -10.98 2.63
CA THR A 62 -4.87 -12.30 2.62
C THR A 62 -4.08 -12.53 3.91
N ALA A 63 -3.64 -13.76 4.17
CA ALA A 63 -2.82 -14.06 5.35
C ALA A 63 -1.51 -13.24 5.37
N ASP A 64 -0.87 -13.09 4.21
CA ASP A 64 0.34 -12.28 4.06
C ASP A 64 0.05 -10.79 4.22
N GLY A 65 -1.08 -10.31 3.70
CA GLY A 65 -1.54 -8.93 3.92
C GLY A 65 -1.72 -8.62 5.40
N ARG A 66 -2.33 -9.53 6.17
CA ARG A 66 -2.48 -9.38 7.64
C ARG A 66 -1.13 -9.27 8.34
N ARG A 67 -0.19 -10.17 8.02
CA ARG A 67 1.17 -10.14 8.59
C ARG A 67 1.89 -8.84 8.25
N PHE A 68 1.78 -8.39 6.99
CA PHE A 68 2.37 -7.15 6.53
C PHE A 68 1.83 -5.94 7.29
N PHE A 69 0.50 -5.77 7.39
CA PHE A 69 -0.08 -4.63 8.10
C PHE A 69 0.15 -4.71 9.62
N ALA A 70 0.21 -5.92 10.20
CA ALA A 70 0.58 -6.09 11.60
C ALA A 70 2.03 -5.63 11.88
N ALA A 71 2.95 -5.82 10.93
CA ALA A 71 4.33 -5.34 11.04
C ALA A 71 4.51 -3.83 10.79
N MET A 72 3.44 -3.12 10.40
CA MET A 72 3.43 -1.68 10.16
C MET A 72 2.90 -0.87 11.35
N ALA A 73 2.29 -1.53 12.34
CA ALA A 73 1.76 -0.93 13.56
C ALA A 73 2.84 -0.80 14.63
#